data_AF-A0A671FSG3-F1
#
_entry.id   AF-A0A671FSG3-F1
#
_cell.length_a   1.000
_cell.length_b   1.000
_cell.length_c   1.000
_cell.angle_alpha   90.00
_cell.angle_beta   90.00
_cell.angle_gamma   90.00
#
_symmetry.space_group_name_H-M   'P 1'
#
loop_
_entity.id
_entity.type
_entity.pdbx_description
1 polymer ?
#
loop_
_entity_poly.entity_id
_entity_poly.type
_entity_poly.pdbx_seq_one_letter_code
_entity_poly.pdbx_strand_id
1 'polypeptide(L)'
;MSESQPSPPVILSRRPGFRMCYICGREFGSQSLAIHEPQCLEKWHIENSKLPKHLRRPEPSKPQPLGGGGFYNLQAANEAAFQSSQAQLLPCESCGRTFLPDRLLVHQRSCKPKDESEPQVQNLTLGSKSGLKASTNSKRQRNMATPPVTDKVIHGT
;
A
#
# COMPACT_ATOMS: atom_id res chain seq x y z
N MET A 1 -2.71 44.40 8.08
CA MET A 1 -1.51 43.68 7.59
C MET A 1 -1.85 42.20 7.66
N SER A 2 -2.23 41.58 6.53
CA SER A 2 -2.64 40.18 6.48
C SER A 2 -1.41 39.31 6.32
N GLU A 3 -1.09 38.55 7.36
CA GLU A 3 0.04 37.64 7.39
C GLU A 3 -0.29 36.39 6.56
N SER A 4 0.41 36.23 5.44
CA SER A 4 0.37 35.07 4.57
C SER A 4 1.02 33.88 5.28
N GLN A 5 0.22 32.92 5.75
CA GLN A 5 0.73 31.68 6.33
C GLN A 5 1.40 30.81 5.24
N PRO A 6 2.63 30.33 5.44
CA PRO A 6 3.31 29.48 4.46
C PRO A 6 2.68 28.08 4.41
N SER A 7 2.36 27.62 3.21
CA SER A 7 1.81 26.28 2.97
C SER A 7 2.80 25.18 3.37
N PRO A 8 2.33 24.07 3.97
CA PRO A 8 3.19 22.95 4.35
C PRO A 8 3.88 22.32 3.13
N PRO A 9 5.13 21.84 3.25
CA PRO A 9 5.84 21.24 2.13
C PRO A 9 5.11 19.99 1.63
N VAL A 10 4.75 19.99 0.34
CA VAL A 10 4.22 18.80 -0.32
C VAL A 10 5.36 17.78 -0.39
N ILE A 11 5.31 16.74 0.45
CA ILE A 11 6.19 15.58 0.30
C ILE A 11 5.82 14.90 -1.03
N LEU A 12 6.60 15.14 -2.08
CA LEU A 12 6.45 14.47 -3.38
C LEU A 12 6.48 12.96 -3.15
N SER A 13 5.30 12.34 -3.21
CA SER A 13 4.98 11.05 -2.58
C SER A 13 5.61 9.82 -3.24
N ARG A 14 6.42 9.94 -4.30
CA ARG A 14 7.18 8.81 -4.85
C ARG A 14 8.52 9.32 -5.36
N ARG A 15 9.60 9.03 -4.63
CA ARG A 15 10.97 9.27 -5.11
C ARG A 15 11.14 8.50 -6.43
N PRO A 16 11.33 9.18 -7.57
CA PRO A 16 11.48 8.50 -8.85
C PRO A 16 12.76 7.66 -8.81
N GLY A 17 12.65 6.33 -8.84
CA GLY A 17 13.82 5.45 -9.00
C GLY A 17 13.91 4.23 -8.09
N PHE A 18 13.00 4.04 -7.12
CA PHE A 18 12.94 2.77 -6.39
C PHE A 18 12.33 1.68 -7.26
N ARG A 19 12.93 0.49 -7.21
CA ARG A 19 12.44 -0.73 -7.86
C ARG A 19 12.04 -1.75 -6.80
N MET A 20 10.96 -2.46 -7.05
CA MET A 20 10.51 -3.54 -6.17
C MET A 20 11.19 -4.87 -6.51
N CYS A 21 11.61 -5.61 -5.48
CA CYS A 21 12.06 -6.98 -5.61
C CYS A 21 10.87 -7.89 -5.92
N TYR A 22 10.93 -8.61 -7.05
CA TYR A 22 9.85 -9.48 -7.51
C TYR A 22 9.62 -10.74 -6.65
N ILE A 23 10.52 -11.01 -5.69
CA ILE A 23 10.47 -12.17 -4.79
C ILE A 23 9.84 -11.78 -3.45
N CYS A 24 10.32 -10.69 -2.84
CA CYS A 24 9.91 -10.30 -1.49
C CYS A 24 9.11 -8.99 -1.39
N GLY A 25 8.89 -8.30 -2.51
CA GLY A 25 8.05 -7.10 -2.58
C GLY A 25 8.63 -5.86 -1.89
N ARG A 26 9.89 -5.89 -1.44
CA ARG A 26 10.58 -4.74 -0.83
C ARG A 26 11.13 -3.79 -1.89
N GLU A 27 11.14 -2.50 -1.58
CA GLU A 27 11.67 -1.45 -2.43
C GLU A 27 13.17 -1.25 -2.20
N PHE A 28 13.93 -1.14 -3.29
CA PHE A 28 15.37 -0.92 -3.29
C PHE A 28 15.74 0.14 -4.32
N GLY A 29 16.87 0.83 -4.10
CA GLY A 29 17.46 1.64 -5.16
C GLY A 29 18.01 0.74 -6.27
N SER A 30 18.16 1.27 -7.48
CA SER A 30 18.61 0.48 -8.64
C SER A 30 19.88 -0.33 -8.40
N GLN A 31 20.87 0.25 -7.71
CA GLN A 31 22.14 -0.43 -7.40
C GLN A 31 21.97 -1.50 -6.31
N SER A 32 21.23 -1.20 -5.24
CA SER A 32 21.02 -2.17 -4.16
C SER A 32 20.12 -3.33 -4.59
N LEU A 33 19.20 -3.11 -5.54
CA LEU A 33 18.36 -4.18 -6.08
C LEU A 33 19.19 -5.26 -6.79
N ALA A 34 20.20 -4.85 -7.59
CA ALA A 34 21.05 -5.80 -8.32
C ALA A 34 21.84 -6.74 -7.41
N ILE A 35 22.18 -6.28 -6.20
CA ILE A 35 22.85 -7.08 -5.17
C ILE A 35 21.82 -7.88 -4.37
N HIS A 36 20.65 -7.29 -4.11
CA HIS A 36 19.60 -7.90 -3.32
C HIS A 36 18.92 -9.09 -4.02
N GLU A 37 18.54 -8.98 -5.29
CA GLU A 37 17.81 -10.02 -6.03
C GLU A 37 18.47 -11.40 -5.96
N PRO A 38 19.77 -11.57 -6.29
CA PRO A 38 20.41 -12.89 -6.22
C PRO A 38 20.44 -13.44 -4.79
N GLN A 39 20.71 -12.60 -3.79
CA GLN A 39 20.70 -13.02 -2.39
C GLN A 39 19.30 -13.40 -1.90
N CYS A 40 18.28 -12.68 -2.37
CA CYS A 40 16.89 -12.96 -2.04
C CYS A 40 16.42 -14.27 -2.67
N LEU A 41 16.85 -14.56 -3.90
CA LEU A 41 16.53 -15.81 -4.60
C LEU A 41 17.21 -17.02 -3.94
N GLU A 42 18.49 -16.89 -3.58
CA GLU A 42 19.21 -17.94 -2.85
C GLU A 42 18.50 -18.30 -1.54
N LYS A 43 18.17 -17.27 -0.74
CA LYS A 43 17.40 -17.47 0.50
C LYS A 43 16.04 -18.13 0.24
N TRP A 44 15.35 -17.75 -0.83
CA TRP A 44 14.11 -18.38 -1.23
C TRP A 44 14.29 -19.87 -1.56
N HIS A 45 15.33 -20.26 -2.30
CA HIS A 45 15.63 -21.67 -2.61
C HIS A 45 15.91 -22.47 -1.35
N ILE A 46 16.69 -21.92 -0.41
CA ILE A 46 16.99 -22.57 0.87
C ILE A 46 15.70 -22.81 1.66
N GLU A 47 14.80 -21.82 1.76
CA GLU A 47 13.52 -21.98 2.44
C GLU A 47 12.61 -22.98 1.73
N ASN A 48 12.51 -22.87 0.40
CA ASN A 48 11.64 -23.71 -0.40
C ASN A 48 12.12 -25.18 -0.41
N SER A 49 13.43 -25.42 -0.38
CA SER A 49 14.00 -26.78 -0.33
C SER A 49 13.73 -27.51 1.00
N LYS A 50 13.58 -26.77 2.10
CA LYS A 50 13.19 -27.30 3.42
C LYS A 50 11.74 -27.79 3.46
N LEU A 51 10.90 -27.36 2.52
CA LEU A 51 9.52 -27.85 2.42
C LEU A 51 9.48 -29.25 1.79
N PRO A 52 8.55 -30.11 2.23
CA PRO A 52 8.22 -31.36 1.54
C PRO A 52 7.98 -31.11 0.05
N LYS A 53 8.37 -32.05 -0.83
CA LYS A 53 8.31 -31.88 -2.30
C LYS A 53 6.96 -31.36 -2.81
N HIS A 54 5.86 -31.79 -2.19
CA HIS A 54 4.49 -31.40 -2.54
C HIS A 54 4.07 -30.01 -2.04
N LEU A 55 4.80 -29.41 -1.10
CA LEU A 55 4.57 -28.05 -0.58
C LEU A 55 5.57 -27.04 -1.13
N ARG A 56 6.51 -27.48 -1.98
CA ARG A 56 7.47 -26.58 -2.62
C ARG A 56 6.74 -25.68 -3.60
N ARG A 57 7.04 -24.39 -3.52
CA ARG A 57 6.50 -23.37 -4.41
C ARG A 57 7.27 -23.35 -5.74
N PRO A 58 6.62 -22.96 -6.85
CA PRO A 58 7.32 -22.69 -8.10
C PRO A 58 8.27 -21.51 -7.94
N GLU A 59 9.38 -21.54 -8.67
CA GLU A 59 10.38 -20.48 -8.65
C GLU A 59 9.76 -19.13 -9.08
N PRO A 60 10.06 -18.03 -8.37
CA PRO A 60 9.59 -16.71 -8.76
C PRO A 60 10.15 -16.35 -10.14
N SER A 61 9.28 -15.96 -11.07
CA SER A 61 9.72 -15.56 -12.41
C SER A 61 10.16 -14.10 -12.42
N LYS A 62 11.37 -13.81 -12.91
CA LYS A 62 11.86 -12.45 -13.04
C LYS A 62 11.08 -11.71 -14.14
N PRO A 63 10.35 -10.63 -13.84
CA PRO A 63 9.65 -9.87 -14.85
C PRO A 63 10.66 -9.27 -15.82
N GLN A 64 10.41 -9.43 -17.13
CA GLN A 64 11.30 -8.91 -18.16
C GLN A 64 11.38 -7.38 -18.06
N PRO A 65 12.57 -6.78 -18.22
CA PRO A 65 12.68 -5.33 -18.36
C PRO A 65 11.91 -4.92 -19.60
N LEU A 66 10.81 -4.18 -19.44
CA LEU A 66 10.14 -3.56 -20.57
C LEU A 66 11.15 -2.56 -21.17
N GLY A 67 11.60 -2.80 -22.40
CA GLY A 67 12.49 -1.87 -23.09
C GLY A 67 11.87 -0.47 -23.17
N GLY A 68 12.65 0.57 -22.91
CA GLY A 68 12.22 1.98 -23.00
C GLY A 68 12.36 2.74 -21.67
N GLY A 69 13.12 3.84 -21.71
CA GLY A 69 13.29 4.71 -20.55
C GLY A 69 12.06 5.57 -20.27
N GLY A 70 11.63 5.66 -19.01
CA GLY A 70 10.56 6.57 -18.58
C GLY A 70 9.91 6.18 -17.26
N PHE A 71 9.23 7.14 -16.63
CA PHE A 71 8.50 6.94 -15.37
C PHE A 71 7.38 5.89 -15.49
N TYR A 72 6.65 5.88 -16.61
CA TYR A 72 5.59 4.91 -16.88
C TYR A 72 6.09 3.46 -16.96
N ASN A 73 7.29 3.27 -17.52
CA ASN A 73 7.93 1.96 -17.63
C ASN A 73 8.38 1.45 -16.24
N LEU A 74 8.94 2.33 -15.41
CA LEU A 74 9.30 1.99 -14.03
C LEU A 74 8.09 1.56 -13.20
N GLN A 75 6.97 2.28 -13.32
CA GLN A 75 5.75 1.95 -12.59
C GLN A 75 5.19 0.58 -13.01
N ALA A 76 5.17 0.30 -14.32
CA ALA A 76 4.75 -1.01 -14.83
C ALA A 76 5.68 -2.14 -14.38
N ALA A 77 6.99 -1.93 -14.41
CA ALA A 77 7.96 -2.92 -13.92
C ALA A 77 7.78 -3.21 -12.42
N ASN A 78 7.51 -2.16 -11.63
CA ASN A 78 7.23 -2.29 -10.21
C ASN A 78 5.92 -3.04 -9.96
N GLU A 79 4.85 -2.73 -10.71
CA GLU A 79 3.59 -3.45 -10.60
C GLU A 79 3.75 -4.94 -10.93
N ALA A 80 4.48 -5.28 -12.00
CA ALA A 80 4.77 -6.67 -12.34
C ALA A 80 5.58 -7.38 -11.24
N ALA A 81 6.59 -6.71 -10.68
CA ALA A 81 7.35 -7.23 -9.55
C ALA A 81 6.47 -7.44 -8.31
N PHE A 82 5.56 -6.51 -8.02
CA PHE A 82 4.62 -6.62 -6.91
C PHE A 82 3.68 -7.81 -7.08
N GLN A 83 3.11 -8.01 -8.27
CA GLN A 83 2.26 -9.17 -8.58
C GLN A 83 3.02 -10.50 -8.40
N SER A 84 4.27 -10.58 -8.89
CA SER A 84 5.14 -11.74 -8.67
C SER A 84 5.38 -12.01 -7.18
N SER A 85 5.61 -10.97 -6.38
CA SER A 85 5.87 -11.12 -4.95
C SER A 85 4.64 -11.58 -4.16
N GLN A 86 3.44 -11.22 -4.60
CA GLN A 86 2.19 -11.67 -3.97
C GLN A 86 2.00 -13.18 -4.09
N ALA A 87 2.42 -13.79 -5.20
CA ALA A 87 2.37 -15.25 -5.38
C ALA A 87 3.24 -16.03 -4.38
N GLN A 88 4.17 -15.36 -3.70
CA GLN A 88 5.05 -15.96 -2.70
C GLN A 88 4.50 -15.87 -1.28
N LEU A 89 3.37 -15.19 -1.06
CA LEU A 89 2.78 -15.03 0.25
C LEU A 89 1.98 -16.28 0.65
N LEU A 90 2.05 -16.61 1.93
CA LEU A 90 1.33 -17.72 2.55
C LEU A 90 0.27 -17.18 3.51
N PRO A 91 -0.97 -17.69 3.48
CA PRO A 91 -1.99 -17.31 4.44
C PRO A 91 -1.62 -17.81 5.84
N CYS A 92 -2.07 -17.08 6.85
CA CYS A 92 -2.08 -17.54 8.22
C CYS A 92 -3.31 -18.42 8.46
N GLU A 93 -3.10 -19.65 8.91
CA GLU A 93 -4.19 -20.59 9.23
C GLU A 93 -5.19 -20.07 10.28
N SER A 94 -4.79 -19.11 11.13
CA SER A 94 -5.66 -18.59 12.19
C SER A 94 -6.45 -17.34 11.78
N CYS A 95 -5.89 -16.47 10.93
CA CYS A 95 -6.54 -15.19 10.60
C CYS A 95 -6.67 -14.89 9.09
N GLY A 96 -6.17 -15.79 8.23
CA GLY A 96 -6.23 -15.67 6.77
C GLY A 96 -5.31 -14.62 6.15
N ARG A 97 -4.65 -13.75 6.95
CA ARG A 97 -3.72 -12.75 6.42
C ARG A 97 -2.50 -13.41 5.79
N THR A 98 -2.04 -12.87 4.66
CA THR A 98 -0.93 -13.42 3.87
C THR A 98 0.40 -12.77 4.22
N PHE A 99 1.46 -13.56 4.39
CA PHE A 99 2.80 -13.08 4.74
C PHE A 99 3.88 -13.87 3.99
N LEU A 100 5.08 -13.29 3.87
CA LEU A 100 6.26 -14.09 3.53
C LEU A 100 6.55 -15.10 4.66
N PRO A 101 7.12 -16.29 4.36
CA PRO A 101 7.37 -17.34 5.34
C PRO A 101 8.03 -16.85 6.64
N ASP A 102 9.12 -16.07 6.53
CA ASP A 102 9.80 -15.49 7.70
C ASP A 102 8.89 -14.66 8.60
N ARG A 103 8.05 -13.81 7.99
CA ARG A 103 7.14 -12.94 8.74
C ARG A 103 5.94 -13.72 9.27
N LEU A 104 5.49 -14.74 8.55
CA LEU A 104 4.40 -15.61 8.96
C LEU A 104 4.73 -16.30 10.29
N LEU A 105 5.95 -16.84 10.43
CA LEU A 105 6.40 -17.47 11.67
C LEU A 105 6.36 -16.51 12.86
N VAL A 106 6.84 -15.27 12.67
CA VAL A 106 6.80 -14.25 13.72
C VAL A 106 5.36 -13.88 14.07
N HIS A 107 4.51 -13.73 13.05
CA HIS A 107 3.11 -13.37 13.19
C HIS A 107 2.31 -14.45 13.94
N GLN A 108 2.49 -15.72 13.60
CA GLN A 108 1.76 -16.85 14.20
C GLN A 108 1.95 -16.95 15.72
N ARG A 109 3.12 -16.55 16.25
CA ARG A 109 3.38 -16.55 17.70
C ARG A 109 2.46 -15.65 18.52
N SER A 110 1.86 -14.63 17.91
CA SER A 110 0.98 -13.67 18.59
C SER A 110 -0.34 -13.49 17.83
N CYS A 111 -0.60 -14.32 16.83
CA CYS A 111 -1.83 -14.25 16.04
C CYS A 111 -3.00 -14.73 16.89
N LYS A 112 -4.11 -13.99 16.83
CA LYS A 112 -5.40 -14.42 17.37
C LYS A 112 -6.25 -14.97 16.22
N PRO A 113 -7.07 -16.01 16.47
CA PRO A 113 -8.02 -16.49 15.47
C PRO A 113 -8.97 -15.36 15.07
N LYS A 114 -9.35 -15.32 13.80
CA LYS A 114 -10.34 -14.34 13.32
C LYS A 114 -11.72 -14.82 13.75
N ASP A 115 -12.44 -14.00 14.51
CA ASP A 115 -13.88 -14.20 14.70
C ASP A 115 -14.57 -14.02 13.34
N GLU A 116 -15.34 -15.01 12.91
CA GLU A 116 -16.05 -15.09 11.62
C GLU A 116 -17.16 -14.03 11.50
N SER A 117 -16.83 -12.74 11.52
CA SER A 117 -17.85 -11.67 11.53
C SER A 117 -17.62 -10.47 10.61
N GLU A 118 -16.66 -10.48 9.66
CA GLU A 118 -16.66 -9.48 8.59
C GLU A 118 -16.10 -9.98 7.24
N PRO A 119 -16.82 -9.74 6.11
CA PRO A 119 -16.35 -10.02 4.77
C PRO A 119 -15.24 -9.04 4.40
N GLN A 120 -14.10 -9.59 3.97
CA GLN A 120 -12.93 -8.79 3.60
C GLN A 120 -13.18 -8.06 2.28
N VAL A 121 -13.31 -6.74 2.37
CA VAL A 121 -13.24 -5.85 1.22
C VAL A 121 -11.80 -5.88 0.72
N GLN A 122 -11.53 -6.72 -0.27
CA GLN A 122 -10.30 -6.66 -1.04
C GLN A 122 -10.33 -5.33 -1.80
N ASN A 123 -9.32 -4.48 -1.60
CA ASN A 123 -9.21 -3.21 -2.30
C ASN A 123 -9.17 -3.46 -3.81
N LEU A 124 -10.29 -3.14 -4.48
CA LEU A 124 -10.37 -3.04 -5.92
C LEU A 124 -9.40 -1.94 -6.39
N THR A 125 -8.67 -2.29 -7.42
CA THR A 125 -7.76 -1.46 -8.21
C THR A 125 -8.43 -0.15 -8.66
N LEU A 126 -7.82 0.99 -8.33
CA LEU A 126 -8.23 2.29 -8.87
C LEU A 126 -7.57 2.49 -10.24
N GLY A 127 -8.33 2.23 -11.30
CA GLY A 127 -7.93 2.54 -12.67
C GLY A 127 -9.08 2.40 -13.65
N SER A 128 -9.93 3.42 -13.78
CA SER A 128 -10.53 3.87 -15.06
C SER A 128 -11.42 5.13 -14.93
N LYS A 129 -10.91 6.23 -15.50
CA LYS A 129 -11.51 7.09 -16.55
C LYS A 129 -13.05 7.14 -16.69
N SER A 130 -13.57 8.37 -16.62
CA SER A 130 -14.72 8.92 -17.37
C SER A 130 -16.14 8.47 -17.00
N GLY A 131 -17.03 9.45 -16.69
CA GLY A 131 -18.46 9.28 -16.93
C GLY A 131 -19.40 9.92 -15.92
N LEU A 132 -19.93 11.09 -16.29
CA LEU A 132 -21.17 11.70 -15.81
C LEU A 132 -22.25 10.71 -15.34
N LYS A 133 -22.90 10.96 -14.19
CA LYS A 133 -24.37 11.02 -14.05
C LYS A 133 -24.80 11.90 -12.88
N ALA A 134 -25.92 12.58 -13.12
CA ALA A 134 -26.54 13.62 -12.33
C ALA A 134 -27.41 13.10 -11.18
N SER A 135 -27.68 14.02 -10.24
CA SER A 135 -28.88 14.20 -9.41
C SER A 135 -29.57 12.97 -8.80
N THR A 136 -29.69 12.99 -7.47
CA THR A 136 -31.02 13.21 -6.84
C THR A 136 -30.87 13.95 -5.51
N ASN A 137 -31.69 14.99 -5.39
CA ASN A 137 -31.86 15.91 -4.27
C ASN A 137 -32.62 15.24 -3.11
N SER A 138 -32.17 15.40 -1.87
CA SER A 138 -33.04 15.26 -0.68
C SER A 138 -32.67 16.29 0.38
N LYS A 139 -33.10 17.52 0.10
CA LYS A 139 -33.73 18.48 1.01
C LYS A 139 -33.84 18.05 2.49
N ARG A 140 -33.08 18.74 3.35
CA ARG A 140 -33.58 19.17 4.66
C ARG A 140 -33.02 20.55 5.02
N GLN A 141 -33.78 21.56 4.60
CA GLN A 141 -33.69 22.94 5.08
C GLN A 141 -34.02 23.00 6.58
N ARG A 142 -33.23 23.76 7.34
CA ARG A 142 -33.76 24.68 8.36
C ARG A 142 -32.85 25.92 8.40
N ASN A 143 -33.49 27.08 8.32
CA ASN A 143 -32.91 28.39 8.10
C ASN A 143 -32.52 29.11 9.41
N MET A 144 -31.48 29.93 9.30
CA MET A 144 -31.14 31.22 9.95
C MET A 144 -31.99 31.76 11.11
N ALA A 145 -31.31 32.19 12.19
CA ALA A 145 -31.65 33.37 12.98
C ALA A 145 -30.40 33.94 13.70
N THR A 146 -30.13 35.23 13.52
CA THR A 146 -29.30 36.15 14.32
C THR A 146 -30.17 37.37 14.65
N PRO A 147 -29.76 38.34 15.49
CA PRO A 147 -29.04 38.35 16.78
C PRO A 147 -29.93 39.06 17.85
N PRO A 148 -29.43 39.59 19.01
CA PRO A 148 -28.75 40.89 19.03
C PRO A 148 -27.61 41.06 20.06
N VAL A 149 -26.88 42.16 19.85
CA VAL A 149 -25.79 42.76 20.63
C VAL A 149 -26.29 43.35 21.95
N THR A 150 -25.49 43.28 23.02
CA THR A 150 -25.37 44.38 24.01
C THR A 150 -23.95 44.50 24.55
N ASP A 151 -23.51 45.74 24.50
CA ASP A 151 -22.30 46.38 25.02
C ASP A 151 -22.26 46.45 26.56
N LYS A 152 -21.06 46.42 27.18
CA LYS A 152 -20.75 47.08 28.48
C LYS A 152 -19.26 46.96 28.91
N VAL A 153 -18.50 48.00 28.55
CA VAL A 153 -17.63 48.87 29.38
C VAL A 153 -16.87 48.30 30.62
N ILE A 154 -15.53 48.32 30.50
CA ILE A 154 -14.42 48.88 31.35
C ILE A 154 -14.65 49.08 32.87
N HIS A 155 -13.67 48.62 33.69
CA HIS A 155 -12.85 49.27 34.76
C HIS A 155 -12.15 48.11 35.53
N GLY A 156 -10.87 48.08 35.89
CA GLY A 156 -9.90 49.14 36.13
C GLY A 156 -9.63 49.24 37.63
N THR A 157 -8.74 48.39 38.17
CA THR A 157 -7.90 48.65 39.36
C THR A 157 -6.79 47.62 39.48
#